data_AF-A0A0Z0B6W6-F1
#
_entry.id   AF-A0A0Z0B6W6-F1
#
_cell.length_a   1.000
_cell.length_b   1.000
_cell.length_c   1.000
_cell.angle_alpha   90.00
_cell.angle_beta   90.00
_cell.angle_gamma   90.00
#
_symmetry.space_group_name_H-M   'P 1'
#
loop_
_entity.id
_entity.type
_entity.pdbx_description
1 polymer ?
#
loop_
_entity_poly.entity_id
_entity_poly.type
_entity_poly.pdbx_seq_one_letter_code
_entity_poly.pdbx_strand_id
1 'polypeptide(L)'
;MGASMSHLQCLTSVAGLSSIVMSMFPKLIANNPSLFRPLLNISWGYLFGSTVWLCFFSEIGLVRRINAPKRKNLPENAEQAKEQLKEIKNNEGDFNRRNIDFKYFFSLSTIFSSILLLSTVKLANNNLQLRICSTIVSLSCILNNMYFQNKIHSLALKKESLFKDMIDRPKDTTILVNLKKNKTDFHIHHGLSLLLLYSSFFGLTPYIFT
;
A
#
# COMPACT_ATOMS: atom_id res chain seq x y z
N MET A 1 9.87 6.41 -16.77
CA MET A 1 9.21 5.53 -15.77
C MET A 1 8.22 6.24 -14.86
N GLY A 2 8.44 7.50 -14.45
CA GLY A 2 7.49 8.21 -13.56
C GLY A 2 6.08 8.39 -14.16
N ALA A 3 5.98 8.88 -15.40
CA ALA A 3 4.70 9.11 -16.09
C ALA A 3 3.93 7.81 -16.35
N SER A 4 4.61 6.74 -16.78
CA SER A 4 3.98 5.43 -17.02
C SER A 4 3.36 4.85 -15.75
N MET A 5 4.04 4.96 -14.61
CA MET A 5 3.51 4.50 -13.33
C MET A 5 2.33 5.34 -12.86
N SER A 6 2.37 6.67 -13.02
CA SER A 6 1.24 7.52 -12.65
C SER A 6 0.00 7.26 -13.50
N HIS A 7 0.17 7.02 -14.80
CA HIS A 7 -0.96 6.62 -15.67
C HIS A 7 -1.53 5.26 -15.26
N LEU A 8 -0.67 4.28 -14.96
CA LEU A 8 -1.12 2.97 -14.47
C LEU A 8 -1.90 3.11 -13.15
N GLN A 9 -1.41 3.89 -12.18
CA GLN A 9 -2.12 4.12 -10.92
C GLN A 9 -3.46 4.81 -11.15
N CYS A 10 -3.53 5.80 -12.04
CA CYS A 10 -4.78 6.46 -12.40
C CYS A 10 -5.80 5.48 -12.98
N LEU A 11 -5.40 4.73 -14.02
CA LEU A 11 -6.26 3.74 -14.68
C LEU A 11 -6.76 2.67 -13.70
N THR A 12 -5.84 2.12 -12.89
CA THR A 12 -6.20 1.09 -11.91
C THR A 12 -7.08 1.64 -10.79
N SER A 13 -6.91 2.89 -10.38
CA SER A 13 -7.77 3.53 -9.38
C SER A 13 -9.17 3.79 -9.93
N VAL A 14 -9.28 4.24 -11.18
CA VAL A 14 -10.58 4.43 -11.85
C VAL A 14 -11.30 3.09 -12.04
N ALA A 15 -10.58 2.04 -12.45
CA ALA A 15 -11.13 0.68 -12.54
C ALA A 15 -11.55 0.14 -11.16
N GLY A 16 -10.74 0.41 -10.13
CA GLY A 16 -11.04 0.09 -8.74
C GLY A 16 -12.35 0.70 -8.27
N LEU A 17 -12.46 2.03 -8.36
CA LEU A 17 -13.64 2.77 -7.93
C LEU A 17 -14.89 2.39 -8.74
N SER A 18 -14.76 2.25 -10.07
CA SER A 18 -15.88 1.85 -10.91
C SER A 18 -16.37 0.45 -10.58
N SER A 19 -15.47 -0.48 -10.22
CA SER A 19 -15.86 -1.83 -9.80
C SER A 19 -16.67 -1.82 -8.49
N ILE A 20 -16.34 -0.95 -7.53
CA ILE A 20 -17.12 -0.78 -6.30
C ILE A 20 -18.53 -0.30 -6.64
N VAL A 21 -18.66 0.74 -7.47
CA VAL A 21 -19.96 1.27 -7.88
C VAL A 21 -20.77 0.20 -8.61
N MET A 22 -20.16 -0.52 -9.54
CA MET A 22 -20.82 -1.58 -10.31
C MET A 22 -21.26 -2.75 -9.42
N SER A 23 -20.50 -3.07 -8.36
CA SER A 23 -20.85 -4.14 -7.41
C SER A 23 -22.15 -3.86 -6.63
N MET A 24 -22.55 -2.60 -6.51
CA MET A 24 -23.83 -2.21 -5.89
C MET A 24 -25.04 -2.51 -6.80
N PHE A 25 -24.80 -2.71 -8.10
CA PHE A 25 -25.83 -3.01 -9.10
C PHE A 25 -25.55 -4.33 -9.84
N PRO A 26 -25.65 -5.50 -9.16
CA PRO A 26 -25.29 -6.80 -9.73
C PRO A 26 -26.02 -7.16 -11.03
N LYS A 27 -27.21 -6.56 -11.26
CA LYS A 27 -28.02 -6.74 -12.46
C LYS A 27 -27.36 -6.17 -13.72
N LEU A 28 -26.50 -5.15 -13.59
CA LEU A 28 -25.75 -4.55 -14.70
C LEU A 28 -24.54 -5.38 -15.13
N ILE A 29 -24.09 -6.32 -14.28
CA ILE A 29 -22.96 -7.20 -14.57
C ILE A 29 -23.44 -8.33 -15.49
N ALA A 30 -22.73 -8.52 -16.61
CA ALA A 30 -23.00 -9.58 -17.60
C ALA A 30 -23.28 -10.93 -16.91
N ASN A 31 -24.23 -11.70 -17.43
CA ASN A 31 -24.59 -12.99 -16.85
C ASN A 31 -23.88 -14.14 -17.55
N ASN A 32 -22.57 -14.28 -17.31
CA ASN A 32 -21.78 -15.35 -17.91
C ASN A 32 -20.91 -16.12 -16.88
N PRO A 33 -21.48 -17.12 -16.19
CA PRO A 33 -20.77 -17.87 -15.14
C PRO A 33 -19.50 -18.57 -15.62
N SER A 34 -19.42 -19.00 -16.89
CA SER A 34 -18.23 -19.67 -17.44
C SER A 34 -17.04 -18.72 -17.58
N LEU A 35 -17.29 -17.41 -17.68
CA LEU A 35 -16.26 -16.37 -17.68
C LEU A 35 -15.84 -15.97 -16.25
N PHE A 36 -16.80 -15.83 -15.33
CA PHE A 36 -16.47 -15.37 -13.97
C PHE A 36 -15.76 -16.40 -13.11
N ARG A 37 -16.00 -17.71 -13.30
CA ARG A 37 -15.36 -18.74 -12.47
C ARG A 37 -13.83 -18.78 -12.66
N PRO A 38 -13.30 -18.82 -13.91
CA PRO A 38 -11.86 -18.72 -14.13
C PRO A 38 -11.28 -17.40 -13.59
N LEU A 39 -11.96 -16.28 -13.81
CA LEU A 39 -11.52 -14.96 -13.33
C LEU A 39 -11.48 -14.89 -11.80
N LEU A 40 -12.46 -15.46 -11.11
CA LEU A 40 -12.47 -15.57 -9.66
C LEU A 40 -11.24 -16.32 -9.17
N ASN A 41 -10.96 -17.50 -9.74
CA ASN A 41 -9.84 -18.35 -9.31
C ASN A 41 -8.49 -17.69 -9.56
N ILE A 42 -8.28 -17.11 -10.74
CA ILE A 42 -7.04 -16.40 -11.09
C ILE A 42 -6.85 -15.19 -10.17
N SER A 43 -7.92 -14.41 -9.95
CA SER A 43 -7.82 -13.19 -9.14
C SER A 43 -7.57 -13.51 -7.68
N TRP A 44 -8.29 -14.49 -7.13
CA TRP A 44 -8.06 -14.96 -5.78
C TRP A 44 -6.64 -15.51 -5.63
N GLY A 45 -6.20 -16.40 -6.53
CA GLY A 45 -4.87 -17.02 -6.45
C GLY A 45 -3.74 -15.99 -6.55
N TYR A 46 -3.87 -15.02 -7.46
CA TYR A 46 -2.92 -13.91 -7.56
C TYR A 46 -2.91 -13.09 -6.26
N LEU A 47 -4.08 -12.65 -5.78
CA LEU A 47 -4.16 -11.80 -4.59
C LEU A 47 -3.64 -12.51 -3.36
N PHE A 48 -4.04 -13.77 -3.16
CA PHE A 48 -3.60 -14.56 -2.02
C PHE A 48 -2.09 -14.78 -2.08
N GLY A 49 -1.56 -15.33 -3.19
CA GLY A 49 -0.14 -15.60 -3.33
C GLY A 49 0.73 -14.34 -3.25
N SER A 50 0.34 -13.26 -3.94
CA SER A 50 1.09 -12.00 -3.91
C SER A 50 1.03 -11.32 -2.55
N THR A 51 -0.11 -11.35 -1.85
CA THR A 51 -0.23 -10.79 -0.49
C THR A 51 0.52 -11.63 0.53
N VAL A 52 0.51 -12.96 0.42
CA VAL A 52 1.33 -13.86 1.25
C VAL A 52 2.80 -13.51 1.08
N TRP A 53 3.29 -13.45 -0.16
CA TRP A 53 4.68 -13.09 -0.43
C TRP A 53 5.02 -11.70 0.08
N LEU A 54 4.12 -10.73 -0.11
CA LEU A 54 4.35 -9.37 0.39
C LEU A 54 4.30 -9.33 1.91
N CYS A 55 3.43 -10.06 2.60
CA CYS A 55 3.42 -10.15 4.06
C CYS A 55 4.72 -10.79 4.57
N PHE A 56 5.15 -11.93 4.02
CA PHE A 56 6.40 -12.58 4.43
C PHE A 56 7.63 -11.71 4.17
N PHE A 57 7.76 -11.12 2.98
CA PHE A 57 8.91 -10.28 2.65
C PHE A 57 8.84 -8.87 3.24
N SER A 58 7.63 -8.32 3.40
CA SER A 58 7.44 -7.06 4.13
C SER A 58 7.69 -7.26 5.60
N GLU A 59 7.40 -8.42 6.20
CA GLU A 59 7.80 -8.79 7.57
C GLU A 59 9.30 -9.03 7.68
N ILE A 60 9.97 -9.66 6.72
CA ILE A 60 11.44 -9.71 6.70
C ILE A 60 12.03 -8.29 6.59
N GLY A 61 11.38 -7.42 5.82
CA GLY A 61 11.69 -6.00 5.72
C GLY A 61 11.31 -5.19 6.96
N LEU A 62 10.22 -5.53 7.67
CA LEU A 62 9.68 -4.88 8.87
C LEU A 62 10.48 -5.31 10.08
N VAL A 63 10.80 -6.58 10.25
CA VAL A 63 11.67 -7.08 11.32
C VAL A 63 13.07 -6.47 11.14
N ARG A 64 13.58 -6.37 9.90
CA ARG A 64 14.80 -5.59 9.61
C ARG A 64 14.61 -4.09 9.86
N ARG A 65 13.48 -3.46 9.50
CA ARG A 65 13.13 -2.04 9.77
C ARG A 65 12.60 -1.76 11.17
N ILE A 66 12.38 -2.75 12.00
CA ILE A 66 12.05 -2.62 13.42
C ILE A 66 13.37 -2.73 14.16
N ASN A 67 14.27 -3.61 13.71
CA ASN A 67 15.62 -3.73 14.27
C ASN A 67 16.58 -2.63 13.79
N ALA A 68 16.39 -2.01 12.62
CA ALA A 68 17.31 -0.98 12.09
C ALA A 68 17.10 0.46 12.63
N PRO A 69 15.88 0.98 12.87
CA PRO A 69 15.66 2.31 13.41
C PRO A 69 15.14 2.33 14.86
N LYS A 70 14.91 1.18 15.53
CA LYS A 70 14.73 1.18 17.00
C LYS A 70 15.98 1.66 17.77
N ARG A 71 17.09 1.97 17.09
CA ARG A 71 18.33 2.48 17.72
C ARG A 71 18.87 3.81 17.23
N LYS A 72 18.31 4.46 16.20
CA LYS A 72 18.71 5.84 15.87
C LYS A 72 17.66 6.82 16.37
N ASN A 73 18.01 7.48 17.48
CA ASN A 73 17.30 8.65 17.96
C ASN A 73 17.19 9.68 16.82
N LEU A 74 16.12 10.51 16.86
CA LEU A 74 16.07 11.68 16.00
C LEU A 74 17.38 12.46 16.17
N PRO A 75 17.95 13.01 15.08
CA PRO A 75 19.20 13.76 15.22
C PRO A 75 18.95 14.91 16.19
N GLU A 76 19.78 14.98 17.22
CA GLU A 76 19.73 16.06 18.22
C GLU A 76 20.49 17.28 17.73
N ASN A 77 21.55 17.06 16.92
CA ASN A 77 22.45 18.08 16.39
C ASN A 77 22.67 17.94 14.87
N ALA A 78 23.15 19.01 14.22
CA ALA A 78 23.42 19.04 12.79
C ALA A 78 24.44 17.99 12.30
N GLU A 79 25.42 17.62 13.13
CA GLU A 79 26.39 16.57 12.79
C GLU A 79 25.71 15.20 12.66
N GLN A 80 24.83 14.85 13.61
CA GLN A 80 24.04 13.63 13.56
C GLN A 80 23.07 13.64 12.35
N ALA A 81 22.46 14.80 12.05
CA ALA A 81 21.61 14.96 10.87
C ALA A 81 22.39 14.74 9.56
N LYS A 82 23.63 15.23 9.47
CA LYS A 82 24.53 15.05 8.32
C LYS A 82 24.92 13.60 8.11
N GLU A 83 25.22 12.88 9.19
CA GLU A 83 25.55 11.44 9.14
C GLU A 83 24.33 10.61 8.71
N GLN A 84 23.16 10.85 9.31
CA GLN A 84 21.93 10.16 8.93
C GLN A 84 21.49 10.49 7.49
N LEU A 85 21.71 11.72 7.01
CA LEU A 85 21.42 12.09 5.63
C LEU A 85 22.33 11.37 4.63
N LYS A 86 23.61 11.17 4.95
CA LYS A 86 24.53 10.37 4.12
C LYS A 86 24.06 8.92 4.00
N GLU A 87 23.62 8.32 5.10
CA GLU A 87 23.07 6.96 5.07
C GLU A 87 21.79 6.86 4.24
N ILE A 88 20.91 7.87 4.32
CA ILE A 88 19.70 7.91 3.49
C ILE A 88 20.08 7.96 2.01
N LYS A 89 21.02 8.82 1.62
CA LYS A 89 21.51 8.92 0.24
C LYS A 89 22.13 7.62 -0.26
N ASN A 90 22.90 6.94 0.59
CA ASN A 90 23.50 5.64 0.23
C ASN A 90 22.43 4.57 -0.04
N ASN A 91 21.26 4.67 0.59
CA ASN A 91 20.15 3.74 0.43
C ASN A 91 19.03 4.24 -0.50
N GLU A 92 19.20 5.40 -1.13
CA GLU A 92 18.17 6.08 -1.91
C GLU A 92 17.72 5.25 -3.13
N GLY A 93 18.68 4.62 -3.83
CA GLY A 93 18.40 3.76 -4.98
C GLY A 93 17.48 2.59 -4.63
N ASP A 94 17.79 1.87 -3.55
CA ASP A 94 16.98 0.75 -3.05
C ASP A 94 15.62 1.20 -2.53
N PHE A 95 15.53 2.39 -1.91
CA PHE A 95 14.26 2.97 -1.48
C PHE A 95 13.35 3.30 -2.67
N ASN A 96 13.89 3.98 -3.69
CA ASN A 96 13.13 4.35 -4.88
C ASN A 96 12.70 3.12 -5.69
N ARG A 97 13.58 2.12 -5.82
CA ARG A 97 13.22 0.84 -6.45
C ARG A 97 12.05 0.17 -5.73
N ARG A 98 12.15 -0.01 -4.40
CA ARG A 98 11.05 -0.62 -3.61
C ARG A 98 9.75 0.17 -3.69
N ASN A 99 9.82 1.51 -3.70
CA ASN A 99 8.64 2.35 -3.87
C ASN A 99 7.94 2.09 -5.21
N ILE A 100 8.70 1.91 -6.29
CA ILE A 100 8.16 1.53 -7.60
C ILE A 100 7.52 0.14 -7.54
N ASP A 101 8.20 -0.84 -6.94
CA ASP A 101 7.68 -2.21 -6.79
C ASP A 101 6.35 -2.23 -6.01
N PHE A 102 6.26 -1.48 -4.91
CA PHE A 102 5.01 -1.34 -4.14
C PHE A 102 3.90 -0.69 -4.96
N LYS A 103 4.21 0.34 -5.76
CA LYS A 103 3.21 0.97 -6.64
C LYS A 103 2.64 -0.02 -7.66
N TYR A 104 3.50 -0.82 -8.29
CA TYR A 104 3.05 -1.89 -9.20
C TYR A 104 2.20 -2.93 -8.47
N PHE A 105 2.67 -3.40 -7.30
CA PHE A 105 1.94 -4.37 -6.49
C PHE A 105 0.54 -3.88 -6.15
N PHE A 106 0.39 -2.67 -5.63
CA PHE A 106 -0.93 -2.14 -5.25
C PHE A 106 -1.81 -1.84 -6.46
N SER A 107 -1.24 -1.38 -7.59
CA SER A 107 -2.01 -1.21 -8.84
C SER A 107 -2.57 -2.53 -9.37
N LEU A 108 -1.75 -3.59 -9.41
CA LEU A 108 -2.20 -4.92 -9.82
C LEU A 108 -3.20 -5.50 -8.82
N SER A 109 -2.92 -5.37 -7.52
CA SER A 109 -3.83 -5.82 -6.46
C SER A 109 -5.19 -5.12 -6.57
N THR A 110 -5.23 -3.82 -6.91
CA THR A 110 -6.49 -3.13 -7.20
C THR A 110 -7.24 -3.80 -8.36
N ILE A 111 -6.60 -4.07 -9.50
CA ILE A 111 -7.24 -4.74 -10.64
C ILE A 111 -7.81 -6.10 -10.23
N PHE A 112 -6.99 -6.97 -9.63
CA PHE A 112 -7.45 -8.31 -9.28
C PHE A 112 -8.51 -8.28 -8.18
N SER A 113 -8.44 -7.34 -7.23
CA SER A 113 -9.48 -7.16 -6.21
C SER A 113 -10.82 -6.72 -6.82
N SER A 114 -10.78 -5.89 -7.86
CA SER A 114 -11.96 -5.51 -8.63
C SER A 114 -12.58 -6.68 -9.37
N ILE A 115 -11.76 -7.50 -10.03
CA ILE A 115 -12.23 -8.70 -10.72
C ILE A 115 -12.81 -9.69 -9.70
N LEU A 116 -12.15 -9.89 -8.56
CA LEU A 116 -12.63 -10.73 -7.46
C LEU A 116 -13.98 -10.24 -6.96
N LEU A 117 -14.14 -8.94 -6.71
CA LEU A 117 -15.39 -8.33 -6.23
C LEU A 117 -16.53 -8.56 -7.22
N LEU A 118 -16.34 -8.20 -8.49
CA LEU A 118 -17.38 -8.34 -9.52
C LEU A 118 -17.76 -9.82 -9.74
N SER A 119 -16.76 -10.70 -9.78
CA SER A 119 -16.98 -12.15 -9.91
C SER A 119 -17.72 -12.72 -8.69
N THR A 120 -17.37 -12.28 -7.48
CA THR A 120 -18.01 -12.72 -6.24
C THR A 120 -19.45 -12.26 -6.15
N VAL A 121 -19.72 -10.98 -6.41
CA VAL A 121 -21.07 -10.43 -6.42
C VAL A 121 -21.95 -11.15 -7.44
N LYS A 122 -21.37 -11.58 -8.57
CA LYS A 122 -22.12 -12.29 -9.60
C LYS A 122 -22.36 -13.77 -9.29
N LEU A 123 -21.32 -14.50 -8.90
CA LEU A 123 -21.37 -15.95 -8.68
C LEU A 123 -21.94 -16.33 -7.32
N ALA A 124 -21.71 -15.50 -6.30
CA ALA A 124 -22.03 -15.76 -4.91
C ALA A 124 -22.87 -14.63 -4.29
N ASN A 125 -23.84 -14.10 -5.05
CA ASN A 125 -24.68 -12.96 -4.62
C ASN A 125 -25.37 -13.18 -3.27
N ASN A 126 -25.77 -14.42 -2.99
CA ASN A 126 -26.48 -14.81 -1.77
C ASN A 126 -25.52 -15.05 -0.59
N ASN A 127 -24.20 -15.15 -0.82
CA ASN A 127 -23.22 -15.32 0.23
C ASN A 127 -22.74 -13.93 0.71
N LEU A 128 -23.40 -13.43 1.76
CA LEU A 128 -23.10 -12.12 2.33
C LEU A 128 -21.65 -12.01 2.84
N GLN A 129 -21.11 -13.07 3.43
CA GLN A 129 -19.74 -13.10 3.95
C GLN A 129 -18.73 -12.86 2.83
N LEU A 130 -18.80 -13.63 1.73
CA LEU A 130 -17.88 -13.45 0.60
C LEU A 130 -17.97 -12.07 -0.03
N ARG A 131 -19.17 -11.47 -0.09
CA ARG A 131 -19.37 -10.12 -0.61
C ARG A 131 -18.74 -9.05 0.28
N ILE A 132 -18.93 -9.13 1.59
CA ILE A 132 -18.30 -8.21 2.53
C ILE A 132 -16.77 -8.34 2.45
N CYS A 133 -16.27 -9.58 2.43
CA CYS A 133 -14.85 -9.87 2.35
C CYS A 133 -14.21 -9.32 1.06
N SER A 134 -14.77 -9.62 -0.12
CA SER A 134 -14.28 -9.05 -1.39
C SER A 134 -14.35 -7.53 -1.43
N THR A 135 -15.38 -6.93 -0.82
CA THR A 135 -15.50 -5.47 -0.73
C THR A 135 -14.39 -4.87 0.14
N ILE A 136 -14.12 -5.46 1.31
CA ILE A 136 -13.03 -5.05 2.21
C ILE A 136 -11.67 -5.18 1.51
N VAL A 137 -11.44 -6.29 0.81
CA VAL A 137 -10.21 -6.51 0.02
C VAL A 137 -10.07 -5.40 -1.03
N SER A 138 -11.12 -5.15 -1.82
CA SER A 138 -11.10 -4.11 -2.86
C SER A 138 -10.83 -2.72 -2.29
N LEU A 139 -11.51 -2.33 -1.20
CA LEU A 139 -11.29 -1.04 -0.55
C LEU A 139 -9.87 -0.91 -0.02
N SER A 140 -9.35 -1.96 0.60
CA SER A 140 -7.99 -1.98 1.14
C SER A 140 -6.93 -1.80 0.04
N CYS A 141 -7.10 -2.47 -1.10
CA CYS A 141 -6.21 -2.32 -2.25
C CYS A 141 -6.29 -0.90 -2.86
N ILE A 142 -7.50 -0.35 -3.03
CA ILE A 142 -7.71 0.99 -3.60
C ILE A 142 -7.11 2.07 -2.70
N LEU A 143 -7.37 2.02 -1.39
CA LEU A 143 -6.84 3.00 -0.43
C LEU A 143 -5.31 2.99 -0.40
N ASN A 144 -4.71 1.80 -0.48
CA ASN A 144 -3.26 1.68 -0.56
C ASN A 144 -2.72 2.26 -1.88
N ASN A 145 -3.34 1.93 -3.01
CA ASN A 145 -2.89 2.39 -4.34
C ASN A 145 -3.02 3.91 -4.51
N MET A 146 -4.12 4.50 -4.06
CA MET A 146 -4.41 5.93 -4.24
C MET A 146 -3.72 6.83 -3.19
N TYR A 147 -3.76 6.42 -1.93
CA TYR A 147 -3.45 7.33 -0.82
C TYR A 147 -2.18 6.94 -0.08
N PHE A 148 -2.17 5.78 0.58
CA PHE A 148 -1.12 5.48 1.56
C PHE A 148 0.27 5.40 0.94
N GLN A 149 0.44 4.79 -0.23
CA GLN A 149 1.75 4.72 -0.89
C GLN A 149 2.31 6.09 -1.24
N ASN A 150 1.48 6.97 -1.82
CA ASN A 150 1.89 8.34 -2.15
C ASN A 150 2.19 9.16 -0.89
N LYS A 151 1.39 8.97 0.17
CA LYS A 151 1.58 9.66 1.46
C LYS A 151 2.89 9.23 2.14
N ILE A 152 3.18 7.94 2.20
CA ILE A 152 4.43 7.40 2.79
C ILE A 152 5.65 7.92 2.03
N HIS A 153 5.61 7.91 0.69
CA HIS A 153 6.71 8.42 -0.12
C HIS A 153 6.94 9.92 0.06
N SER A 154 5.87 10.73 0.04
CA SER A 154 5.98 12.18 0.28
C SER A 154 6.50 12.53 1.68
N LEU A 155 6.15 11.74 2.70
CA LEU A 155 6.67 11.92 4.06
C LEU A 155 8.16 11.57 4.15
N ALA A 156 8.62 10.57 3.39
CA ALA A 156 10.04 10.23 3.29
C ALA A 156 10.85 11.37 2.64
N LEU A 157 10.37 11.93 1.53
CA LEU A 157 11.00 13.08 0.88
C LEU A 157 11.02 14.32 1.80
N LYS A 158 9.92 14.56 2.54
CA LYS A 158 9.85 15.63 3.53
C LYS A 158 10.83 15.43 4.69
N LYS A 159 11.10 14.19 5.09
CA LYS A 159 12.12 13.90 6.11
C LYS A 159 13.51 14.33 5.65
N GLU A 160 13.86 14.03 4.40
CA GLU A 160 15.14 14.43 3.82
C GLU A 160 15.29 15.95 3.71
N SER A 161 14.22 16.65 3.31
CA SER A 161 14.24 18.12 3.27
C SER A 161 14.45 18.71 4.66
N LEU A 162 13.76 18.18 5.67
CA LEU A 162 13.92 18.62 7.06
C LEU A 162 15.33 18.34 7.63
N PHE A 163 15.99 17.27 7.20
CA PHE A 163 17.38 17.03 7.55
C PHE A 163 18.35 18.03 6.91
N LYS A 164 18.10 18.44 5.66
CA LYS A 164 18.87 19.53 5.03
C LYS A 164 18.64 20.84 5.77
N ASP A 165 17.39 21.18 6.07
CA ASP A 165 17.03 22.37 6.84
C ASP A 165 17.73 22.40 8.21
N MET A 166 17.82 21.25 8.90
CA MET A 166 18.49 21.15 10.19
C MET A 166 20.01 21.36 10.11
N ILE A 167 20.63 20.97 8.99
CA ILE A 167 22.06 21.21 8.73
C ILE A 167 22.30 22.70 8.45
N ASP A 168 21.43 23.32 7.66
CA ASP A 168 21.57 24.72 7.26
C ASP A 168 21.19 25.70 8.39
N ARG A 169 20.22 25.33 9.23
CA ARG A 169 19.68 26.16 10.33
C ARG A 169 19.62 25.39 11.66
N PRO A 170 20.78 25.08 12.27
CA PRO A 170 20.86 24.20 13.44
C PRO A 170 20.20 24.74 14.72
N LYS A 171 19.98 26.05 14.83
CA LYS A 171 19.39 26.70 16.01
C LYS A 171 17.87 26.81 15.97
N ASP A 172 17.24 26.41 14.86
CA ASP A 172 15.79 26.54 14.68
C ASP A 172 15.05 25.34 15.32
N THR A 173 14.44 25.61 16.47
CA THR A 173 13.69 24.60 17.24
C THR A 173 12.44 24.11 16.52
N THR A 174 11.91 24.86 15.55
CA THR A 174 10.72 24.47 14.78
C THR A 174 11.01 23.28 13.86
N ILE A 175 12.26 23.12 13.40
CA ILE A 175 12.68 22.01 12.54
C ILE A 175 12.61 20.69 13.31
N LEU A 176 13.06 20.67 14.58
CA LEU A 176 12.98 19.49 15.44
C LEU A 176 11.53 19.07 15.70
N VAL A 177 10.64 20.03 15.93
CA VAL A 177 9.19 19.77 16.10
C VAL A 177 8.60 19.19 14.82
N ASN A 178 8.94 19.74 13.67
CA ASN A 178 8.49 19.25 12.37
C ASN A 178 9.03 17.85 12.04
N LEU A 179 10.27 17.54 12.44
CA LEU A 179 10.85 16.20 12.32
C LEU A 179 10.14 15.18 13.19
N LYS A 180 9.84 15.53 14.45
CA LYS A 180 9.04 14.68 15.35
C LYS A 180 7.67 14.39 14.76
N LYS A 181 6.96 15.44 14.29
CA LYS A 181 5.66 15.31 13.65
C LYS A 181 5.72 14.43 12.40
N ASN A 182 6.68 14.67 11.51
CA ASN A 182 6.86 13.88 10.28
C ASN A 182 7.13 12.39 10.58
N LYS A 183 7.96 12.09 11.61
CA LYS A 183 8.21 10.72 12.06
C LYS A 183 6.92 10.04 12.53
N THR A 184 6.12 10.72 13.34
CA THR A 184 4.83 10.20 13.83
C THR A 184 3.86 9.96 12.69
N ASP A 185 3.68 10.95 11.80
CA ASP A 185 2.80 10.84 10.63
C ASP A 185 3.22 9.66 9.74
N PHE A 186 4.53 9.49 9.51
CA PHE A 186 5.06 8.38 8.73
C PHE A 186 4.69 7.02 9.34
N HIS A 187 4.88 6.85 10.66
CA HIS A 187 4.55 5.60 11.34
C HIS A 187 3.05 5.30 11.31
N ILE A 188 2.19 6.31 11.49
CA ILE A 188 0.73 6.14 11.43
C ILE A 188 0.31 5.69 10.04
N HIS A 189 0.71 6.41 8.99
CA HIS A 189 0.30 6.08 7.62
C HIS A 189 0.87 4.76 7.14
N HIS A 190 2.11 4.44 7.51
CA HIS A 190 2.71 3.15 7.20
C HIS A 190 2.00 2.00 7.95
N GLY A 191 1.69 2.18 9.23
CA GLY A 191 0.94 1.20 10.03
C GLY A 191 -0.45 0.93 9.46
N LEU A 192 -1.18 1.98 9.07
CA LEU A 192 -2.48 1.86 8.42
C LEU A 192 -2.40 1.13 7.07
N SER A 193 -1.38 1.43 6.26
CA SER A 193 -1.15 0.74 4.98
C SER A 193 -0.96 -0.77 5.16
N LEU A 194 -0.19 -1.17 6.17
CA LEU A 194 0.02 -2.58 6.54
C LEU A 194 -1.25 -3.22 7.09
N LEU A 195 -1.99 -2.52 7.95
CA LEU A 195 -3.25 -3.03 8.49
C LEU A 195 -4.23 -3.33 7.36
N LEU A 196 -4.31 -2.45 6.36
CA LEU A 196 -5.10 -2.68 5.15
C LEU A 196 -4.60 -3.89 4.34
N LEU A 197 -3.29 -4.10 4.28
CA LEU A 197 -2.73 -5.29 3.64
C LEU A 197 -3.15 -6.57 4.38
N TYR A 198 -3.04 -6.60 5.71
CA TYR A 198 -3.47 -7.76 6.51
C TYR A 198 -4.99 -7.96 6.44
N SER A 199 -5.80 -6.90 6.46
CA SER A 199 -7.25 -7.03 6.28
C SER A 199 -7.60 -7.59 4.91
N SER A 200 -6.84 -7.24 3.87
CA SER A 200 -6.99 -7.86 2.55
C SER A 200 -6.62 -9.35 2.57
N PHE A 201 -5.55 -9.73 3.26
CA PHE A 201 -5.19 -11.14 3.44
C PHE A 201 -6.29 -11.94 4.16
N PHE A 202 -6.76 -11.44 5.31
CA PHE A 202 -7.85 -12.10 6.05
C PHE A 202 -9.18 -12.07 5.29
N GLY A 203 -9.44 -11.04 4.49
CA GLY A 203 -10.61 -11.00 3.61
C GLY A 203 -10.57 -12.06 2.49
N LEU A 204 -9.40 -12.59 2.15
CA LEU A 204 -9.25 -13.65 1.15
C LEU A 204 -9.41 -15.06 1.75
N THR A 205 -9.40 -15.23 3.08
CA THR A 205 -9.45 -16.55 3.72
C THR A 205 -10.78 -17.29 3.54
N PRO A 206 -11.96 -16.64 3.51
CA PRO A 206 -13.22 -17.39 3.33
C PRO A 206 -13.30 -18.13 2.00
N TYR A 207 -12.55 -17.69 0.98
CA TYR A 207 -12.45 -18.34 -0.33
C TYR A 207 -11.66 -19.65 -0.31
N ILE A 208 -10.92 -19.94 0.77
CA ILE A 208 -10.19 -21.21 0.95
C ILE A 208 -11.16 -22.33 1.39
N PHE A 209 -12.23 -21.96 2.10
CA PHE A 209 -13.14 -22.89 2.77
C PHE A 209 -14.50 -23.03 2.06
N THR A 210 -14.63 -22.47 0.86
CA THR A 210 -15.82 -22.51 -0.01
C THR A 210 -15.52 -23.23 -1.31
#